data_AF-A0A0P7ZNX3-F1
#
_entry.id   AF-A0A0P7ZNX3-F1
#
_cell.length_a   1.000
_cell.length_b   1.000
_cell.length_c   1.000
_cell.angle_alpha   90.00
_cell.angle_beta   90.00
_cell.angle_gamma   90.00
#
_symmetry.space_group_name_H-M   'P 1'
#
loop_
_entity.id
_entity.type
_entity.pdbx_description
1 polymer ?
#
loop_
_entity_poly.entity_id
_entity_poly.type
_entity_poly.pdbx_seq_one_letter_code
_entity_poly.pdbx_strand_id
1 'polypeptide(L)'
;MVDLIDPFLTFYGHHPDHNRADGRRETEALVTRQGLIEDWIEGFESAEAVLDCLEEQGIGATEFVQLVESNVQHVIDGGTAYVQNESGLLVPELMRCHGS
;
A
#
# COMPACT_ATOMS: atom_id res chain seq x y z
N MET A 1 -9.88 17.49 6.91
CA MET A 1 -8.59 16.79 6.84
C MET A 1 -8.89 15.60 5.97
N VAL A 2 -8.33 15.53 4.77
CA VAL A 2 -8.57 14.37 3.91
C VAL A 2 -7.81 13.24 4.58
N ASP A 3 -8.54 12.33 5.23
CA ASP A 3 -7.96 11.09 5.74
C ASP A 3 -7.33 10.42 4.52
N LEU A 4 -6.00 10.31 4.54
CA LEU A 4 -5.26 9.62 3.51
C LEU A 4 -5.68 8.16 3.62
N ILE A 5 -6.66 7.75 2.81
CA ILE A 5 -7.09 6.36 2.73
C ILE A 5 -5.88 5.61 2.18
N ASP A 6 -5.26 4.80 3.03
CA ASP A 6 -4.12 4.01 2.65
C ASP A 6 -4.59 2.91 1.67
N PRO A 7 -4.14 2.88 0.39
CA PRO A 7 -4.45 1.84 -0.59
C PRO A 7 -4.07 0.44 -0.11
N PHE A 8 -3.26 0.37 0.93
CA PHE A 8 -2.76 -0.85 1.52
C PHE A 8 -3.66 -1.38 2.64
N LEU A 9 -4.59 -0.57 3.17
CA LEU A 9 -5.57 -1.00 4.14
C LEU A 9 -6.81 -1.62 3.48
N THR A 10 -7.37 -2.66 4.10
CA THR A 10 -8.65 -3.22 3.71
C THR A 10 -9.78 -2.58 4.53
N PHE A 11 -11.03 -2.79 4.11
CA PHE A 11 -12.22 -2.07 4.61
C PHE A 11 -12.50 -2.19 6.13
N TYR A 12 -11.78 -3.03 6.89
CA TYR A 12 -12.13 -3.30 8.29
C TYR A 12 -11.78 -2.16 9.25
N GLY A 13 -10.80 -1.31 8.95
CA GLY A 13 -10.36 -0.21 9.82
C GLY A 13 -11.44 0.81 10.22
N HIS A 14 -12.58 0.84 9.51
CA HIS A 14 -13.71 1.73 9.81
C HIS A 14 -14.87 1.06 10.57
N HIS A 15 -14.78 -0.24 10.89
CA HIS A 15 -15.84 -0.96 11.58
C HIS A 15 -15.73 -0.78 13.12
N PRO A 16 -16.82 -0.42 13.82
CA PRO A 16 -16.81 -0.19 15.28
C PRO A 16 -16.43 -1.44 16.10
N ASP A 17 -16.50 -2.63 15.50
CA ASP A 17 -16.09 -3.91 16.11
C ASP A 17 -14.69 -4.38 15.71
N HIS A 18 -13.89 -3.52 15.07
CA HIS A 18 -12.51 -3.85 14.67
C HIS A 18 -11.68 -4.25 15.89
N ASN A 19 -11.10 -5.44 15.82
CA ASN A 19 -10.31 -6.02 16.89
C ASN A 19 -8.93 -6.47 16.38
N ARG A 20 -8.10 -6.95 17.30
CA ARG A 20 -6.73 -7.39 16.97
C ARG A 20 -6.66 -8.52 15.95
N ALA A 21 -7.68 -9.38 15.87
CA ALA A 21 -7.72 -10.43 14.85
C ALA A 21 -8.04 -9.85 13.47
N ASP A 22 -8.84 -8.79 13.40
CA ASP A 22 -9.08 -8.06 12.16
C ASP A 22 -7.78 -7.42 11.67
N GLY A 23 -7.08 -6.67 12.51
CA GLY A 23 -5.81 -6.05 12.14
C GLY A 23 -4.74 -7.04 11.65
N ARG A 24 -4.70 -8.27 12.19
CA ARG A 24 -3.84 -9.34 11.65
C ARG A 24 -4.27 -9.79 10.26
N ARG A 25 -5.57 -10.00 10.05
CA ARG A 25 -6.11 -10.37 8.73
C ARG A 25 -5.86 -9.28 7.68
N GLU A 26 -5.96 -8.02 8.07
CA GLU A 26 -5.62 -6.89 7.18
C GLU A 26 -4.14 -6.90 6.78
N THR A 27 -3.26 -7.19 7.75
CA THR A 27 -1.82 -7.28 7.49
C THR A 27 -1.48 -8.46 6.58
N GLU A 28 -2.08 -9.62 6.82
CA GLU A 28 -1.93 -10.81 5.95
C GLU A 28 -2.44 -10.54 4.53
N ALA A 29 -3.62 -9.92 4.41
CA ALA A 29 -4.19 -9.53 3.12
C ALA A 29 -3.30 -8.56 2.34
N LEU A 30 -2.70 -7.60 3.04
CA LEU A 30 -1.72 -6.68 2.47
C LEU A 30 -0.47 -7.42 1.98
N VAL A 31 0.13 -8.26 2.81
CA VAL A 31 1.35 -9.01 2.43
C VAL A 31 1.10 -9.88 1.20
N THR A 32 -0.02 -10.60 1.17
CA THR A 32 -0.42 -11.42 0.00
C THR A 32 -0.55 -10.57 -1.25
N ARG A 33 -1.23 -9.42 -1.16
CA ARG A 33 -1.43 -8.53 -2.30
C ARG A 33 -0.12 -7.95 -2.82
N GLN A 34 0.79 -7.54 -1.94
CA GLN A 34 2.11 -7.03 -2.34
C GLN A 34 2.93 -8.11 -3.03
N GLY A 35 2.97 -9.33 -2.48
CA GLY A 35 3.68 -10.44 -3.12
C GLY A 35 3.16 -10.72 -4.53
N LEU A 36 1.83 -10.75 -4.73
CA LEU A 36 1.23 -10.93 -6.06
C LEU A 36 1.57 -9.80 -7.03
N ILE A 37 1.60 -8.55 -6.56
CA ILE A 37 1.97 -7.40 -7.39
C ILE A 37 3.45 -7.50 -7.80
N GLU A 38 4.34 -7.85 -6.87
CA GLU A 38 5.76 -8.06 -7.13
C GLU A 38 5.96 -9.19 -8.14
N ASP A 39 5.35 -10.36 -7.92
CA ASP A 39 5.42 -11.51 -8.82
C ASP A 39 4.90 -11.17 -10.22
N TRP A 40 3.83 -10.36 -10.31
CA TRP A 40 3.31 -9.88 -11.60
C TRP A 40 4.31 -8.95 -12.30
N ILE A 41 4.91 -8.00 -11.59
CA ILE A 41 5.91 -7.07 -12.12
C ILE A 41 7.14 -7.83 -12.63
N GLU A 42 7.56 -8.86 -11.90
CA GLU A 42 8.69 -9.72 -12.27
C GLU A 42 8.35 -10.73 -13.38
N GLY A 43 7.07 -10.87 -13.74
CA GLY A 43 6.58 -11.74 -14.80
C GLY A 43 6.39 -13.20 -14.39
N PHE A 44 6.38 -13.48 -13.08
CA PHE A 44 6.08 -14.79 -12.51
C PHE A 44 4.58 -15.05 -12.37
N GLU A 45 3.78 -14.00 -12.31
CA GLU A 45 2.33 -14.07 -12.14
C GLU A 45 1.57 -13.21 -13.16
N SER A 46 0.28 -13.50 -13.34
CA SER A 46 -0.59 -12.77 -14.25
C SER A 46 -1.22 -11.53 -13.61
N ALA A 47 -1.55 -10.53 -14.43
CA ALA A 47 -2.32 -9.37 -13.97
C ALA A 47 -3.72 -9.78 -13.46
N GLU A 48 -4.30 -10.85 -14.01
CA GLU A 48 -5.61 -11.37 -13.59
C GLU A 48 -5.58 -11.84 -12.13
N ALA A 49 -4.52 -12.53 -11.70
CA ALA A 49 -4.37 -12.96 -10.31
C ALA A 49 -4.34 -11.78 -9.31
N VAL A 50 -3.74 -10.65 -9.71
CA VAL A 50 -3.74 -9.42 -8.90
C VAL A 50 -5.16 -8.84 -8.81
N LEU A 51 -5.90 -8.82 -9.93
CA LEU A 51 -7.27 -8.30 -9.97
C LEU A 51 -8.23 -9.18 -9.15
N ASP A 52 -8.11 -10.50 -9.24
CA ASP A 52 -8.88 -11.45 -8.46
C ASP A 52 -8.61 -11.26 -6.96
N CYS A 53 -7.33 -11.08 -6.58
CA CYS A 53 -6.96 -10.81 -5.18
C CYS A 53 -7.59 -9.52 -4.64
N LEU A 54 -7.61 -8.46 -5.46
CA LEU A 54 -8.27 -7.20 -5.09
C LEU A 54 -9.78 -7.41 -4.88
N GLU A 55 -10.45 -8.12 -5.80
CA GLU A 55 -11.88 -8.41 -5.70
C GLU A 55 -12.22 -9.25 -4.46
N GLU A 56 -11.45 -10.30 -4.17
CA GLU A 56 -11.60 -11.15 -2.98
C GLU A 56 -11.48 -10.35 -1.66
N GLN A 57 -10.65 -9.30 -1.67
CA GLN A 57 -10.45 -8.42 -0.53
C GLN A 57 -11.45 -7.24 -0.48
N GLY A 58 -12.39 -7.19 -1.43
CA GLY A 58 -13.41 -6.15 -1.53
C GLY A 58 -12.87 -4.80 -1.99
N ILE A 59 -11.72 -4.78 -2.66
CA ILE A 59 -11.09 -3.57 -3.18
C ILE A 59 -11.38 -3.48 -4.69
N GLY A 60 -12.05 -2.42 -5.13
CA GLY A 60 -12.26 -2.18 -6.55
C GLY A 60 -10.96 -1.83 -7.27
N ALA A 61 -10.67 -2.45 -8.42
CA ALA A 61 -9.45 -2.19 -9.17
C ALA A 61 -9.24 -0.70 -9.51
N THR A 62 -10.31 -0.01 -9.94
CA THR A 62 -10.27 1.44 -10.22
C THR A 62 -9.97 2.26 -8.96
N GLU A 63 -10.58 1.90 -7.84
CA GLU A 63 -10.37 2.58 -6.56
C GLU A 63 -8.93 2.37 -6.07
N PHE A 64 -8.42 1.15 -6.17
CA PHE A 64 -7.03 0.82 -5.85
C PHE A 64 -6.06 1.68 -6.67
N VAL A 65 -6.24 1.76 -7.99
CA VAL A 65 -5.39 2.58 -8.86
C VAL A 65 -5.45 4.05 -8.46
N GLN A 66 -6.63 4.60 -8.22
CA GLN A 66 -6.79 6.00 -7.80
C GLN A 66 -6.09 6.30 -6.47
N LEU A 67 -6.15 5.37 -5.51
CA LEU A 67 -5.47 5.51 -4.23
C LEU A 67 -3.95 5.41 -4.38
N VAL A 68 -3.45 4.50 -5.21
CA VAL A 68 -2.02 4.40 -5.55
C VAL A 68 -1.54 5.68 -6.23
N GLU A 69 -2.26 6.19 -7.23
CA GLU A 69 -1.94 7.44 -7.93
C GLU A 69 -1.92 8.63 -6.96
N SER A 70 -2.93 8.74 -6.09
CA SER A 70 -2.99 9.80 -5.07
C SER A 70 -1.81 9.73 -4.10
N ASN A 71 -1.40 8.52 -3.70
CA ASN A 71 -0.24 8.34 -2.82
C ASN A 71 1.08 8.66 -3.51
N VAL A 72 1.26 8.24 -4.75
CA VAL A 72 2.45 8.58 -5.56
C VAL A 72 2.52 10.10 -5.74
N GLN A 73 1.40 10.74 -6.08
CA GLN A 73 1.33 12.19 -6.22
C GLN A 73 1.67 12.89 -4.89
N HIS A 74 1.18 12.40 -3.76
CA HIS A 74 1.52 12.93 -2.43
C HIS A 74 3.02 12.82 -2.12
N VAL A 75 3.66 11.69 -2.46
CA VAL A 75 5.11 11.50 -2.32
C VAL A 75 5.90 12.49 -3.17
N ILE A 76 5.48 12.69 -4.43
CA ILE A 76 6.10 13.62 -5.37
C ILE A 76 5.95 15.06 -4.86
N ASP A 77 4.73 15.48 -4.51
CA ASP A 77 4.41 16.84 -4.08
C ASP A 77 5.03 17.19 -2.72
N GLY A 78 5.14 16.20 -1.83
CA GLY A 78 5.77 16.34 -0.52
C GLY A 78 7.29 16.47 -0.57
N GLY A 79 7.93 16.21 -1.72
CA GLY A 79 9.39 16.21 -1.85
C GLY A 79 10.08 15.14 -0.99
N THR A 80 9.34 14.09 -0.63
CA THR A 80 9.84 12.99 0.20
C THR A 80 10.70 12.09 -0.69
N ALA A 81 12.02 12.27 -0.65
CA ALA A 81 12.93 11.30 -1.23
C ALA A 81 12.79 9.97 -0.48
N TYR A 82 12.82 8.85 -1.18
CA TYR A 82 12.84 7.51 -0.57
C TYR A 82 14.20 6.87 -0.89
N VAL A 83 14.82 6.28 0.12
CA VAL A 83 16.07 5.54 -0.02
C VAL A 83 15.82 4.07 0.25
N GLN A 84 16.49 3.21 -0.50
CA GLN A 84 16.44 1.79 -0.26
C GLN A 84 17.32 1.47 0.96
N ASN A 85 16.75 0.87 2.00
CA ASN A 85 17.51 0.42 3.15
C ASN A 85 18.26 -0.90 2.86
N GLU A 86 19.07 -1.35 3.80
CA GLU A 86 19.86 -2.60 3.68
C GLU A 86 19.00 -3.86 3.47
N SER A 87 17.70 -3.79 3.77
CA SER A 87 16.73 -4.86 3.59
C SER A 87 15.96 -4.76 2.26
N GLY A 88 16.29 -3.79 1.40
CA GLY A 88 15.61 -3.58 0.13
C GLY A 88 14.31 -2.77 0.21
N LEU A 89 13.89 -2.37 1.42
CA LEU A 89 12.66 -1.61 1.64
C LEU A 89 12.87 -0.13 1.31
N LEU A 90 11.96 0.46 0.55
CA LEU A 90 11.92 1.90 0.31
C LEU A 90 11.43 2.59 1.59
N VAL A 91 12.31 3.35 2.24
CA VAL A 91 11.98 4.15 3.42
C VAL A 91 12.13 5.63 3.11
N PRO A 92 11.29 6.52 3.68
CA PRO A 92 11.46 7.95 3.52
C PRO A 92 12.88 8.37 3.95
N GLU A 93 13.61 9.03 3.07
CA GLU A 93 14.79 9.79 3.42
C GLU A 93 14.32 10.93 4.33
N LEU A 94 14.42 10.70 5.64
CA LEU A 94 14.24 11.76 6.62
C LEU A 94 15.18 12.88 6.21
N MET A 95 14.63 13.99 5.68
CA MET A 95 15.41 15.18 5.38
C MET A 95 16.25 15.45 6.63
N ARG A 96 17.57 15.26 6.52
CA ARG A 96 18.49 15.75 7.55
C ARG A 96 18.29 17.25 7.52
N CYS A 97 17.48 17.77 8.44
CA CYS A 97 17.43 19.18 8.76
C CYS A 97 18.88 19.58 9.04
N HIS A 98 19.54 20.17 8.04
CA HIS A 98 20.79 20.85 8.22
C HIS A 98 20.42 22.10 9.00
N GLY A 99 20.42 21.97 10.33
CA GLY A 99 20.41 23.12 11.23
C GLY A 99 21.62 23.98 10.87
N SER A 100 21.34 25.06 10.15
CA SER A 100 22.19 26.24 10.09
C SER A 100 22.11 27.00 11.40
#